data_AF-A0A0U2P318-F1
#
_entry.id   AF-A0A0U2P318-F1
#
_cell.length_a   1.000
_cell.length_b   1.000
_cell.length_c   1.000
_cell.angle_alpha   90.00
_cell.angle_beta   90.00
_cell.angle_gamma   90.00
#
_symmetry.space_group_name_H-M   'P 1'
#
loop_
_entity.id
_entity.type
_entity.pdbx_description
1 polymer ?
#
loop_
_entity_poly.entity_id
_entity_poly.type
_entity_poly.pdbx_seq_one_letter_code
_entity_poly.pdbx_strand_id
1 'polypeptide(L)'
;LQFPFDSPERSAWYFVPHQDRNKQPLRKGLRLELMSDAQKRLALDLLKSGLSEAGFQRATTIMSLETVLAEQEKGRGPTRNPGWYFVTVFGTPSASGTWGWRIDGHHLSLNFTLDGEKVTSVTPAFFGSNPGEVKDGERKGTRPLGGTLDHAVALVKTFSEEQKGKCLVKPFGEVQGQTVSAKVGEPVGIRYGDMKPEQQTV
;
A
#
# COMPACT_ATOMS: atom_id res chain seq x y z
N LEU A 1 -11.98 -10.24 15.79
CA LEU A 1 -11.86 -10.29 14.33
C LEU A 1 -10.52 -10.93 14.01
N GLN A 2 -10.46 -12.25 14.18
CA GLN A 2 -9.28 -13.08 14.03
C GLN A 2 -9.69 -14.23 13.13
N PHE A 3 -8.87 -14.53 12.14
CA PHE A 3 -9.07 -15.67 11.24
C PHE A 3 -8.04 -16.76 11.56
N PRO A 4 -8.31 -18.02 11.19
CA PRO A 4 -7.25 -19.02 11.09
C PRO A 4 -6.08 -18.52 10.24
N PHE A 5 -4.87 -18.96 10.56
CA PHE A 5 -3.68 -18.52 9.83
C PHE A 5 -3.81 -18.84 8.34
N ASP A 6 -4.19 -20.05 7.96
CA ASP A 6 -4.40 -20.50 6.58
C ASP A 6 -5.72 -20.04 5.93
N SER A 7 -6.45 -19.10 6.53
CA SER A 7 -7.72 -18.61 5.98
C SER A 7 -7.54 -18.03 4.56
N PRO A 8 -8.46 -18.30 3.62
CA PRO A 8 -8.45 -17.69 2.29
C PRO A 8 -8.51 -16.16 2.32
N GLU A 9 -9.00 -15.59 3.44
CA GLU A 9 -9.00 -14.15 3.70
C GLU A 9 -7.59 -13.55 3.66
N ARG A 10 -6.51 -14.31 3.93
CA ARG A 10 -5.14 -13.79 3.82
C ARG A 10 -4.79 -13.29 2.43
N SER A 11 -5.28 -13.98 1.41
CA SER A 11 -5.12 -13.57 0.03
C SER A 11 -6.20 -12.59 -0.44
N ALA A 12 -7.28 -12.37 0.31
CA ALA A 12 -8.38 -11.46 -0.06
C ALA A 12 -8.05 -9.98 0.25
N TRP A 13 -6.93 -9.50 -0.24
CA TRP A 13 -6.50 -8.11 -0.08
C TRP A 13 -7.03 -7.24 -1.21
N TYR A 14 -7.34 -5.98 -0.86
CA TYR A 14 -7.87 -4.99 -1.80
C TYR A 14 -7.16 -3.66 -1.56
N PHE A 15 -6.76 -2.99 -2.63
CA PHE A 15 -6.24 -1.60 -2.62
C PHE A 15 -7.10 -0.65 -3.46
N VAL A 16 -8.31 -1.07 -3.86
CA VAL A 16 -9.27 -0.27 -4.64
C VAL A 16 -10.56 -0.07 -3.81
N PRO A 17 -11.59 0.69 -4.23
CA PRO A 17 -12.84 0.71 -3.49
C PRO A 17 -13.40 -0.70 -3.37
N HIS A 18 -13.83 -1.10 -2.17
CA HIS A 18 -14.45 -2.40 -1.94
C HIS A 18 -15.67 -2.22 -1.05
N GLN A 19 -16.78 -1.88 -1.71
CA GLN A 19 -18.05 -1.52 -1.09
C GLN A 19 -19.21 -2.05 -1.91
N ASP A 20 -20.37 -2.22 -1.27
CA ASP A 20 -21.60 -2.61 -1.96
C ASP A 20 -22.28 -1.41 -2.65
N ARG A 21 -23.42 -1.67 -3.29
CA ARG A 21 -24.25 -0.65 -3.97
C ARG A 21 -24.79 0.43 -3.04
N ASN A 22 -24.89 0.15 -1.75
CA ASN A 22 -25.34 1.07 -0.71
C ASN A 22 -24.17 1.78 -0.04
N LYS A 23 -22.97 1.70 -0.65
CA LYS A 23 -21.73 2.25 -0.13
C LYS A 23 -21.41 1.75 1.29
N GLN A 24 -21.67 0.48 1.58
CA GLN A 24 -21.20 -0.19 2.79
C GLN A 24 -19.89 -0.94 2.51
N PRO A 25 -18.91 -0.90 3.42
CA PRO A 25 -17.63 -1.56 3.18
C PRO A 25 -17.78 -3.09 3.19
N LEU A 26 -17.14 -3.74 2.22
CA LEU A 26 -17.13 -5.20 2.08
C LEU A 26 -15.87 -5.86 2.67
N ARG A 27 -14.80 -5.08 2.88
CA ARG A 27 -13.53 -5.57 3.47
C ARG A 27 -13.76 -6.14 4.86
N LYS A 28 -13.08 -7.25 5.16
CA LYS A 28 -13.00 -7.81 6.51
C LYS A 28 -11.91 -7.12 7.32
N GLY A 29 -12.05 -7.17 8.64
CA GLY A 29 -11.17 -6.47 9.58
C GLY A 29 -11.93 -5.50 10.46
N LEU A 30 -11.28 -5.06 11.54
CA LEU A 30 -11.79 -3.97 12.37
C LEU A 30 -11.41 -2.64 11.72
N ARG A 31 -12.42 -1.84 11.36
CA ARG A 31 -12.24 -0.49 10.81
C ARG A 31 -11.69 0.44 11.87
N LEU A 32 -10.73 1.29 11.50
CA LEU A 32 -10.21 2.32 12.40
C LEU A 32 -11.31 3.28 12.91
N GLU A 33 -12.34 3.55 12.12
CA GLU A 33 -13.47 4.41 12.56
C GLU A 33 -14.30 3.81 13.70
N LEU A 34 -14.31 2.48 13.84
CA LEU A 34 -15.05 1.77 14.88
C LEU A 34 -14.20 1.51 16.13
N MET A 35 -12.92 1.83 16.09
CA MET A 35 -12.01 1.69 17.21
C MET A 35 -12.17 2.87 18.17
N SER A 36 -12.11 2.58 19.47
CA SER A 36 -11.81 3.61 20.48
C SER A 36 -10.45 4.25 20.18
N ASP A 37 -10.19 5.44 20.74
CA ASP A 37 -8.91 6.12 20.52
C ASP A 37 -7.71 5.30 21.01
N ALA A 38 -7.86 4.56 22.12
CA ALA A 38 -6.84 3.64 22.60
C ALA A 38 -6.55 2.52 21.60
N GLN A 39 -7.59 1.89 21.03
CA GLN A 39 -7.44 0.84 20.01
C GLN A 39 -6.84 1.39 18.72
N LYS A 40 -7.27 2.58 18.28
CA LYS A 40 -6.74 3.23 17.07
C LYS A 40 -5.26 3.56 17.22
N ARG A 41 -4.85 4.04 18.40
CA ARG A 41 -3.43 4.27 18.72
C ARG A 41 -2.63 2.97 18.62
N LEU A 42 -3.09 1.89 19.25
CA LEU A 42 -2.42 0.59 19.19
C LEU A 42 -2.35 0.03 17.75
N ALA A 43 -3.41 0.22 16.95
CA ALA A 43 -3.40 -0.17 15.53
C ALA A 43 -2.36 0.60 14.71
N LEU A 44 -2.21 1.91 14.97
CA LEU A 44 -1.18 2.72 14.33
C LEU A 44 0.22 2.41 14.84
N ASP A 45 0.39 2.09 16.13
CA ASP A 45 1.65 1.64 16.70
C ASP A 45 2.08 0.29 16.11
N LEU A 46 1.13 -0.63 15.89
CA LEU A 46 1.38 -1.89 15.16
C LEU A 46 1.83 -1.60 13.72
N LEU A 47 1.14 -0.71 13.00
CA LEU A 47 1.57 -0.27 11.66
C LEU A 47 2.98 0.32 11.67
N LYS A 48 3.28 1.19 12.65
CA LYS A 48 4.58 1.80 12.82
C LYS A 48 5.67 0.76 13.08
N SER A 49 5.38 -0.29 13.85
CA SER A 49 6.35 -1.36 14.15
C SER A 49 6.76 -2.17 12.91
N GLY A 50 5.91 -2.22 11.88
CA GLY A 50 6.19 -2.93 10.63
C GLY A 50 6.88 -2.07 9.56
N LEU A 51 7.13 -0.79 9.82
CA LEU A 51 7.64 0.17 8.82
C LEU A 51 8.79 1.00 9.38
N SER A 52 9.60 1.58 8.49
CA SER A 52 10.47 2.69 8.88
C SER A 52 9.64 3.93 9.22
N GLU A 53 10.22 4.91 9.93
CA GLU A 53 9.54 6.18 10.23
C GLU A 53 9.01 6.85 8.94
N ALA A 54 9.83 6.88 7.87
CA ALA A 54 9.41 7.40 6.58
C ALA A 54 8.28 6.55 5.94
N GLY A 55 8.32 5.22 6.08
CA GLY A 55 7.25 4.33 5.61
C GLY A 55 5.93 4.57 6.35
N PHE A 56 5.99 4.73 7.67
CA PHE A 56 4.83 5.03 8.51
C PHE A 56 4.21 6.39 8.14
N GLN A 57 5.03 7.43 8.00
CA GLN A 57 4.58 8.75 7.56
C GLN A 57 3.93 8.71 6.17
N ARG A 58 4.48 7.94 5.22
CA ARG A 58 3.85 7.72 3.92
C ARG A 58 2.49 7.03 4.05
N ALA A 59 2.41 5.94 4.82
CA ALA A 59 1.17 5.20 5.03
C ALA A 59 0.07 6.11 5.61
N THR A 60 0.36 6.82 6.71
CA THR A 60 -0.64 7.67 7.38
C THR A 60 -1.00 8.90 6.57
N THR A 61 -0.05 9.46 5.80
CA THR A 61 -0.36 10.54 4.86
C THR A 61 -1.31 10.05 3.77
N ILE A 62 -1.05 8.88 3.16
CA ILE A 62 -1.96 8.26 2.17
C ILE A 62 -3.34 8.05 2.78
N MET A 63 -3.42 7.50 3.99
CA MET A 63 -4.70 7.28 4.69
C MET A 63 -5.48 8.58 4.86
N SER A 64 -4.80 9.66 5.24
CA SER A 64 -5.42 10.97 5.43
C SER A 64 -5.87 11.66 4.14
N LEU A 65 -5.35 11.27 2.97
CA LEU A 65 -5.73 11.88 1.69
C LEU A 65 -7.16 11.54 1.26
N GLU A 66 -7.78 10.53 1.89
CA GLU A 66 -9.22 10.28 1.71
C GLU A 66 -10.07 11.53 2.05
N THR A 67 -9.66 12.36 3.02
CA THR A 67 -10.39 13.62 3.32
C THR A 67 -10.29 14.61 2.16
N VAL A 68 -9.12 14.76 1.56
CA VAL A 68 -8.91 15.65 0.40
C VAL A 68 -9.77 15.17 -0.78
N LEU A 69 -9.79 13.86 -1.03
CA LEU A 69 -10.63 13.29 -2.07
C LEU A 69 -12.12 13.46 -1.78
N ALA A 70 -12.55 13.31 -0.53
CA ALA A 70 -13.94 13.55 -0.14
C ALA A 70 -14.41 14.96 -0.51
N GLU A 71 -13.56 15.96 -0.24
CA GLU A 71 -13.80 17.37 -0.56
C GLU A 71 -13.82 17.63 -2.07
N GLN A 72 -12.85 17.08 -2.80
CA GLN A 72 -12.73 17.27 -4.25
C GLN A 72 -13.85 16.60 -5.03
N GLU A 73 -14.21 15.37 -4.64
CA GLU A 73 -15.21 14.55 -5.33
C GLU A 73 -16.64 14.92 -4.93
N LYS A 74 -16.86 15.57 -3.77
CA LYS A 74 -18.18 16.03 -3.31
C LYS A 74 -19.23 14.91 -3.35
N GLY A 75 -18.83 13.71 -2.94
CA GLY A 75 -19.66 12.50 -2.92
C GLY A 75 -19.86 11.81 -4.29
N ARG A 76 -19.27 12.35 -5.37
CA ARG A 76 -19.25 11.74 -6.70
C ARG A 76 -18.18 10.67 -6.75
N GLY A 77 -18.57 9.43 -6.47
CA GLY A 77 -17.66 8.29 -6.51
C GLY A 77 -17.80 7.35 -5.32
N PRO A 78 -16.77 6.52 -5.04
CA PRO A 78 -16.74 5.64 -3.88
C PRO A 78 -16.75 6.45 -2.58
N THR A 79 -17.01 5.78 -1.46
CA THR A 79 -16.90 6.44 -0.16
C THR A 79 -15.44 6.78 0.12
N ARG A 80 -15.21 8.02 0.53
CA ARG A 80 -13.92 8.55 0.94
C ARG A 80 -13.95 8.73 2.45
N ASN A 81 -13.18 7.91 3.16
CA ASN A 81 -13.17 7.93 4.62
C ASN A 81 -11.78 7.51 5.15
N PRO A 82 -11.05 8.40 5.85
CA PRO A 82 -9.74 8.08 6.40
C PRO A 82 -9.78 7.02 7.52
N GLY A 83 -10.97 6.72 8.05
CA GLY A 83 -11.21 5.63 9.01
C GLY A 83 -11.52 4.27 8.37
N TRP A 84 -11.64 4.18 7.03
CA TRP A 84 -11.86 2.94 6.27
C TRP A 84 -10.55 2.23 5.92
N TYR A 85 -9.71 2.06 6.93
CA TYR A 85 -8.59 1.14 6.93
C TYR A 85 -8.87 0.04 7.93
N PHE A 86 -8.60 -1.20 7.55
CA PHE A 86 -9.09 -2.39 8.22
C PHE A 86 -7.92 -3.17 8.77
N VAL A 87 -7.88 -3.38 10.08
CA VAL A 87 -6.89 -4.25 10.73
C VAL A 87 -7.46 -5.66 10.85
N THR A 88 -6.75 -6.64 10.32
CA THR A 88 -7.12 -8.05 10.37
C THR A 88 -5.96 -8.87 10.92
N VAL A 89 -6.25 -9.83 11.83
CA VAL A 89 -5.26 -10.74 12.41
C VAL A 89 -5.52 -12.18 11.94
N PHE A 90 -4.46 -12.91 11.65
CA PHE A 90 -4.46 -14.28 11.16
C PHE A 90 -3.62 -15.18 12.07
N GLY A 91 -4.23 -16.25 12.59
CA GLY A 91 -3.63 -17.04 13.66
C GLY A 91 -3.65 -16.31 15.01
N THR A 92 -2.95 -16.85 15.99
CA THR A 92 -2.85 -16.26 17.34
C THR A 92 -1.51 -15.54 17.46
N PRO A 93 -1.49 -14.22 17.77
CA PRO A 93 -0.25 -13.51 18.03
C PRO A 93 0.59 -14.23 19.09
N SER A 94 1.84 -14.51 18.76
CA SER A 94 2.77 -15.27 19.60
C SER A 94 4.21 -14.88 19.30
N ALA A 95 5.08 -14.96 20.30
CA ALA A 95 6.52 -14.75 20.16
C ALA A 95 7.25 -15.98 19.57
N SER A 96 6.61 -17.15 19.56
CA SER A 96 7.23 -18.41 19.10
C SER A 96 6.44 -19.13 18.01
N GLY A 97 5.24 -18.63 17.67
CA GLY A 97 4.35 -19.24 16.68
C GLY A 97 4.25 -18.40 15.41
N THR A 98 3.70 -19.01 14.37
CA THR A 98 3.43 -18.32 13.12
C THR A 98 2.07 -17.61 13.18
N TRP A 99 2.07 -16.31 12.88
CA TRP A 99 0.86 -15.51 12.80
C TRP A 99 1.06 -14.38 11.78
N GLY A 100 -0.01 -13.68 11.44
CA GLY A 100 0.09 -12.55 10.54
C GLY A 100 -0.96 -11.50 10.82
N TRP A 101 -0.75 -10.34 10.24
CA TRP A 101 -1.71 -9.26 10.30
C TRP A 101 -1.66 -8.43 9.03
N ARG A 102 -2.81 -7.87 8.67
CA ARG A 102 -2.96 -7.02 7.49
C ARG A 102 -3.59 -5.71 7.90
N ILE A 103 -3.11 -4.62 7.29
CA ILE A 103 -3.87 -3.38 7.19
C ILE A 103 -4.10 -3.07 5.71
N ASP A 104 -5.35 -2.86 5.34
CA ASP A 104 -5.70 -2.46 3.98
C ASP A 104 -6.85 -1.46 3.92
N GLY A 105 -6.91 -0.76 2.79
CA GLY A 105 -7.87 0.29 2.49
C GLY A 105 -7.75 0.71 1.03
N HIS A 106 -8.40 1.80 0.65
CA HIS A 106 -8.49 2.21 -0.75
C HIS A 106 -7.15 2.63 -1.38
N HIS A 107 -6.08 2.87 -0.64
CA HIS A 107 -4.79 3.21 -1.24
C HIS A 107 -3.58 2.56 -0.52
N LEU A 108 -3.84 1.58 0.34
CA LEU A 108 -2.82 0.91 1.12
C LEU A 108 -3.19 -0.56 1.26
N SER A 109 -2.22 -1.46 1.11
CA SER A 109 -2.36 -2.85 1.51
C SER A 109 -1.00 -3.37 1.96
N LEU A 110 -0.89 -3.67 3.26
CA LEU A 110 0.34 -4.21 3.87
C LEU A 110 -0.03 -5.48 4.61
N ASN A 111 0.62 -6.59 4.27
CA ASN A 111 0.31 -7.90 4.83
C ASN A 111 1.57 -8.55 5.41
N PHE A 112 1.62 -8.67 6.73
CA PHE A 112 2.76 -9.16 7.48
C PHE A 112 2.56 -10.61 7.89
N THR A 113 3.59 -11.43 7.67
CA THR A 113 3.69 -12.77 8.25
C THR A 113 4.90 -12.80 9.18
N LEU A 114 4.68 -13.33 10.37
CA LEU A 114 5.69 -13.53 11.40
C LEU A 114 5.82 -15.03 11.67
N ASP A 115 7.05 -15.48 11.92
CA ASP A 115 7.35 -16.81 12.44
C ASP A 115 8.31 -16.67 13.62
N GLY A 116 7.77 -16.86 14.83
CA GLY A 116 8.44 -16.43 16.05
C GLY A 116 8.69 -14.91 16.04
N GLU A 117 9.93 -14.51 16.32
CA GLU A 117 10.34 -13.09 16.36
C GLU A 117 10.69 -12.52 14.97
N LYS A 118 10.61 -13.32 13.90
CA LYS A 118 11.03 -12.91 12.55
C LYS A 118 9.84 -12.53 11.69
N VAL A 119 9.92 -11.37 11.05
CA VAL A 119 9.04 -11.04 9.92
C VAL A 119 9.52 -11.83 8.71
N THR A 120 8.72 -12.79 8.25
CA THR A 120 9.06 -13.69 7.12
C THR A 120 8.51 -13.19 5.79
N SER A 121 7.47 -12.34 5.81
CA SER A 121 6.93 -11.72 4.61
C SER A 121 6.20 -10.42 4.93
N VAL A 122 6.22 -9.47 3.97
CA VAL A 122 5.42 -8.23 3.98
C VAL A 122 4.59 -8.11 2.69
N THR A 123 4.27 -9.22 2.01
CA THR A 123 3.60 -9.19 0.71
C THR A 123 2.10 -9.49 0.79
N PRO A 124 1.24 -8.71 0.09
CA PRO A 124 1.58 -7.52 -0.69
C PRO A 124 2.00 -6.34 0.20
N ALA A 125 2.92 -5.53 -0.33
CA ALA A 125 3.27 -4.21 0.20
C ALA A 125 2.93 -3.16 -0.86
N PHE A 126 1.72 -2.63 -0.80
CA PHE A 126 1.20 -1.65 -1.75
C PHE A 126 0.98 -0.30 -1.09
N PHE A 127 1.55 0.74 -1.70
CA PHE A 127 1.29 2.14 -1.40
C PHE A 127 0.82 2.82 -2.68
N GLY A 128 -0.42 3.30 -2.70
CA GLY A 128 -0.97 4.14 -3.75
C GLY A 128 -1.22 5.54 -3.22
N SER A 129 -1.25 6.54 -4.10
CA SER A 129 -1.64 7.89 -3.72
C SER A 129 -2.51 8.49 -4.81
N ASN A 130 -3.74 8.84 -4.46
CA ASN A 130 -4.60 9.72 -5.23
C ASN A 130 -5.12 10.81 -4.28
N PRO A 131 -4.87 12.10 -4.55
CA PRO A 131 -4.00 12.60 -5.62
C PRO A 131 -2.53 12.18 -5.41
N GLY A 132 -1.75 12.07 -6.49
CA GLY A 132 -0.30 11.88 -6.41
C GLY A 132 0.43 13.13 -5.85
N GLU A 133 -0.18 14.29 -6.05
CA GLU A 133 0.19 15.57 -5.45
C GLU A 133 -1.08 16.37 -5.20
N VAL A 134 -1.25 16.87 -3.98
CA VAL A 134 -2.35 17.80 -3.67
C VAL A 134 -2.06 19.16 -4.32
N LYS A 135 -2.94 19.63 -5.21
CA LYS A 135 -2.70 20.82 -6.04
C LYS A 135 -3.22 22.14 -5.45
N ASP A 136 -4.15 22.07 -4.51
CA ASP A 136 -4.84 23.22 -3.89
C ASP A 136 -5.20 22.95 -2.42
N GLY A 137 -5.77 23.96 -1.75
CA GLY A 137 -6.17 23.88 -0.34
C GLY A 137 -5.01 23.91 0.65
N GLU A 138 -5.33 23.68 1.93
CA GLU A 138 -4.38 23.76 3.05
C GLU A 138 -3.23 22.74 2.93
N ARG A 139 -3.48 21.62 2.24
CA ARG A 139 -2.53 20.53 2.08
C ARG A 139 -1.76 20.55 0.76
N LYS A 140 -1.83 21.66 0.00
CA LYS A 140 -1.12 21.83 -1.27
C LYS A 140 0.36 21.47 -1.15
N GLY A 141 0.87 20.73 -2.14
CA GLY A 141 2.26 20.26 -2.20
C GLY A 141 2.51 18.92 -1.49
N THR A 142 1.51 18.36 -0.81
CA THR A 142 1.62 17.01 -0.23
C THR A 142 1.83 15.96 -1.34
N ARG A 143 2.95 15.23 -1.30
CA ARG A 143 3.35 14.19 -2.27
C ARG A 143 3.86 12.93 -1.54
N PRO A 144 2.99 12.03 -1.04
CA PRO A 144 3.42 10.90 -0.21
C PRO A 144 4.43 9.97 -0.91
N LEU A 145 4.28 9.80 -2.23
CA LEU A 145 5.17 8.98 -3.07
C LEU A 145 6.10 9.83 -3.95
N GLY A 146 6.18 11.14 -3.69
CA GLY A 146 6.95 12.08 -4.51
C GLY A 146 8.41 11.70 -4.61
N GLY A 147 9.08 11.41 -3.48
CA GLY A 147 10.48 11.00 -3.48
C GLY A 147 10.73 9.73 -4.30
N THR A 148 9.87 8.71 -4.20
CA THR A 148 10.00 7.48 -5.00
C THR A 148 9.86 7.77 -6.49
N LEU A 149 8.88 8.59 -6.87
CA LEU A 149 8.69 9.01 -8.26
C LEU A 149 9.88 9.84 -8.76
N ASP A 150 10.41 10.74 -7.93
CA ASP A 150 11.53 11.61 -8.28
C ASP A 150 12.81 10.79 -8.54
N HIS A 151 13.09 9.76 -7.73
CA HIS A 151 14.20 8.83 -7.99
C HIS A 151 13.99 8.02 -9.28
N ALA A 152 12.78 7.48 -9.50
CA ALA A 152 12.48 6.75 -10.73
C ALA A 152 12.65 7.62 -11.98
N VAL A 153 12.19 8.88 -11.93
CA VAL A 153 12.37 9.86 -13.01
C VAL A 153 13.84 10.22 -13.18
N ALA A 154 14.60 10.43 -12.09
CA ALA A 154 16.02 10.70 -12.15
C ALA A 154 16.78 9.56 -12.83
N LEU A 155 16.49 8.31 -12.47
CA LEU A 155 17.09 7.13 -13.08
C LEU A 155 16.77 7.05 -14.57
N VAL A 156 15.49 7.20 -14.96
CA VAL A 156 15.09 7.17 -16.38
C VAL A 156 15.78 8.26 -17.20
N LYS A 157 16.05 9.44 -16.63
CA LYS A 157 16.77 10.53 -17.31
C LYS A 157 18.23 10.19 -17.62
N THR A 158 18.84 9.25 -16.89
CA THR A 158 20.20 8.78 -17.16
C THR A 158 20.29 7.74 -18.29
N PHE A 159 19.16 7.21 -18.74
CA PHE A 159 19.13 6.14 -19.73
C PHE A 159 19.48 6.64 -21.14
N SER A 160 20.28 5.85 -21.86
CA SER A 160 20.46 6.03 -23.31
C SER A 160 19.16 5.74 -24.06
N GLU A 161 19.06 6.13 -25.33
CA GLU A 161 17.90 5.80 -26.17
C GLU A 161 17.69 4.28 -26.29
N GLU A 162 18.77 3.49 -26.33
CA GLU A 162 18.68 2.03 -26.30
C GLU A 162 18.09 1.52 -24.97
N GLN A 163 18.55 2.04 -23.83
CA GLN A 163 18.04 1.66 -22.52
C GLN A 163 16.57 2.07 -22.36
N LYS A 164 16.18 3.26 -22.83
CA LYS A 164 14.78 3.72 -22.86
C LYS A 164 13.90 2.78 -23.68
N GLY A 165 14.37 2.34 -24.85
CA GLY A 165 13.65 1.35 -25.68
C GLY A 165 13.39 0.02 -24.96
N LYS A 166 14.26 -0.38 -24.02
CA LYS A 166 14.09 -1.59 -23.20
C LYS A 166 13.26 -1.37 -21.93
N CYS A 167 13.31 -0.18 -21.33
CA CYS A 167 12.72 0.09 -20.01
C CYS A 167 11.38 0.82 -20.05
N LEU A 168 11.14 1.69 -21.05
CA LEU A 168 9.90 2.44 -21.20
C LEU A 168 8.88 1.60 -21.97
N VAL A 169 8.38 0.58 -21.30
CA VAL A 169 7.39 -0.34 -21.86
C VAL A 169 5.97 0.15 -21.64
N LYS A 170 5.04 -0.42 -22.41
CA LYS A 170 3.60 -0.20 -22.20
C LYS A 170 3.27 -0.55 -20.73
N PRO A 171 2.48 0.27 -20.04
CA PRO A 171 2.04 -0.04 -18.68
C PRO A 171 1.45 -1.46 -18.61
N PHE A 172 1.85 -2.22 -17.60
CA PHE A 172 1.15 -3.44 -17.24
C PHE A 172 -0.30 -3.10 -16.87
N GLY A 173 -1.21 -4.07 -17.02
CA GLY A 173 -2.58 -3.91 -16.53
C GLY A 173 -2.60 -3.58 -15.03
N GLU A 174 -3.76 -3.15 -14.51
CA GLU A 174 -3.92 -2.90 -13.08
C GLU A 174 -3.44 -4.11 -12.26
N VAL A 175 -2.74 -3.83 -11.16
CA VAL A 175 -2.31 -4.87 -10.23
C VAL A 175 -3.55 -5.63 -9.76
N GLN A 176 -3.60 -6.93 -10.04
CA GLN A 176 -4.74 -7.73 -9.62
C GLN A 176 -4.69 -7.90 -8.10
N GLY A 177 -5.74 -7.46 -7.41
CA GLY A 177 -5.98 -7.83 -6.01
C GLY A 177 -6.35 -9.30 -5.88
N GLN A 178 -6.48 -9.78 -4.65
CA GLN A 178 -7.01 -11.12 -4.36
C GLN A 178 -6.19 -12.30 -4.94
N THR A 179 -4.89 -12.12 -5.17
CA THR A 179 -4.00 -13.18 -5.68
C THR A 179 -2.75 -13.31 -4.81
N VAL A 180 -2.20 -14.52 -4.76
CA VAL A 180 -0.90 -14.82 -4.12
C VAL A 180 0.28 -14.68 -5.09
N SER A 181 0.00 -14.53 -6.38
CA SER A 181 1.01 -14.40 -7.43
C SER A 181 0.59 -13.36 -8.48
N ALA A 182 1.47 -12.41 -8.78
CA ALA A 182 1.26 -11.46 -9.87
C ALA A 182 1.49 -12.15 -11.22
N LYS A 183 0.55 -12.03 -12.15
CA LYS A 183 0.67 -12.52 -13.54
C LYS A 183 1.02 -11.37 -14.47
N VAL A 184 2.24 -10.83 -14.34
CA VAL A 184 2.69 -9.62 -15.06
C VAL A 184 3.55 -9.91 -16.30
N GLY A 185 3.75 -11.19 -16.63
CA GLY A 185 4.59 -11.63 -17.75
C GLY A 185 6.07 -11.74 -17.38
N GLU A 186 6.91 -11.91 -18.40
CA GLU A 186 8.36 -11.96 -18.24
C GLU A 186 8.91 -10.61 -17.77
N PRO A 187 9.97 -10.57 -16.94
CA PRO A 187 10.64 -9.33 -16.58
C PRO A 187 11.11 -8.56 -17.82
N VAL A 188 10.78 -7.28 -17.88
CA VAL A 188 11.23 -6.38 -18.95
C VAL A 188 12.03 -5.22 -18.35
N GLY A 189 13.10 -4.82 -19.03
CA GLY A 189 14.00 -3.75 -18.60
C GLY A 189 15.47 -4.12 -18.79
N ILE A 190 16.34 -3.38 -18.10
CA ILE A 190 17.78 -3.66 -18.03
C ILE A 190 18.12 -4.28 -16.68
N ARG A 191 19.07 -5.21 -16.66
CA ARG A 191 19.57 -5.77 -15.39
C ARG A 191 20.42 -4.72 -14.69
N TYR A 192 20.49 -4.78 -13.36
CA TYR A 192 21.36 -3.90 -12.58
C TYR A 192 22.83 -3.96 -13.05
N GLY A 193 23.33 -5.17 -13.39
CA GLY A 193 24.69 -5.35 -13.91
C GLY A 193 24.95 -4.74 -15.30
N ASP A 194 23.88 -4.45 -16.06
CA ASP A 194 23.97 -3.81 -17.38
C ASP A 194 23.77 -2.28 -17.30
N MET A 195 23.55 -1.75 -16.09
CA MET A 195 23.49 -0.32 -15.81
C MET A 195 24.91 0.26 -15.70
N LYS A 196 25.10 1.51 -16.13
CA LYS A 196 26.36 2.23 -15.93
C LYS A 196 26.59 2.53 -14.44
N PRO A 197 27.84 2.71 -13.97
CA PRO A 197 28.11 2.99 -12.56
C PRO A 197 27.30 4.16 -11.98
N GLU A 198 27.13 5.24 -12.74
CA GLU A 198 26.35 6.40 -12.31
C GLU A 198 24.85 6.10 -12.16
N GLN A 199 24.33 5.11 -12.87
CA GLN A 199 22.92 4.69 -12.83
C GLN A 199 22.63 3.78 -11.63
N GLN A 200 23.65 3.06 -11.16
CA GLN A 200 23.58 2.13 -10.03
C GLN A 200 23.51 2.84 -8.66
N THR A 201 23.72 4.15 -8.64
CA THR A 201 23.80 4.98 -7.44
C THR A 201 22.78 6.12 -7.39
N VAL A 202 21.84 6.17 -8.37
CA VAL A 202 20.79 7.21 -8.45
C VAL A 202 19.80 7.08 -7.30
#